data_AF-A0A9W9KCI8-F1
#
_entry.id   AF-A0A9W9KCI8-F1
#
_cell.length_a   1.000
_cell.length_b   1.000
_cell.length_c   1.000
_cell.angle_alpha   90.00
_cell.angle_beta   90.00
_cell.angle_gamma   90.00
#
_symmetry.space_group_name_H-M   'P 1'
#
loop_
_entity.id
_entity.type
_entity.pdbx_description
1 polymer ?
#
loop_
_entity_poly.entity_id
_entity_poly.type
_entity_poly.pdbx_seq_one_letter_code
_entity_poly.pdbx_strand_id
1 'polypeptide(L)'
;MEEQYRSPTNLQEAGYAPVWTSRLGYPGEIPEDIAGFICPDVEKGDYLVGPLSSIFWLKKAEFLNELIVDPSHKLEDTVYRIPDGGPWFWLVEALFDQDMIPWRYMNRISFSFESLDEALPQFPIGHNLTAKGNIPQQITTSAQIYETESLFPFFRAPVPPNISAAKLKWNRKKGKFVKEIESVLGDMNKGRRLYRAVTQKAIVSLMALFCPVISSSYNENEFGPGIYTSPSLETAVNYCIPGSALLVFDEPQYLSRYTLTGEEWDTTVRFWTGLQVCDVAGRVPPNWRGVDILEGAISREATKPRTGRVEGNDLQVVGVSLASVQAFASALRMVIWFT
;
A
#
# COMPACT_ATOMS: atom_id res chain seq x y z
N MET A 1 14.09 20.03 38.36
CA MET A 1 14.45 20.06 36.93
C MET A 1 13.22 20.53 36.21
N GLU A 2 13.26 21.73 35.62
CA GLU A 2 12.20 22.19 34.73
C GLU A 2 12.10 21.21 33.56
N GLU A 3 10.92 20.66 33.35
CA GLU A 3 10.64 19.85 32.18
C GLU A 3 10.75 20.78 30.96
N GLN A 4 11.82 20.64 30.18
CA GLN A 4 12.07 21.52 29.04
C GLN A 4 10.90 21.37 28.05
N TYR A 5 10.09 22.41 27.93
CA TYR A 5 8.90 22.42 27.08
C TYR A 5 9.34 22.20 25.63
N ARG A 6 8.99 21.05 25.04
CA ARG A 6 9.36 20.73 23.65
C ARG A 6 8.44 21.47 22.70
N SER A 7 9.00 22.47 22.04
CA SER A 7 8.32 23.32 21.08
C SER A 7 9.05 23.27 19.73
N PRO A 8 8.33 23.44 18.60
CA PRO A 8 8.95 23.64 17.28
C PRO A 8 10.07 24.69 17.26
N THR A 9 9.96 25.72 18.12
CA THR A 9 10.95 26.79 18.24
C THR A 9 12.30 26.34 18.81
N ASN A 10 12.36 25.21 19.54
CA ASN A 10 13.56 24.72 20.19
C ASN A 10 14.27 23.59 19.43
N LEU A 11 13.75 23.20 18.26
CA LEU A 11 14.31 22.10 17.46
C LEU A 11 15.77 22.33 17.07
N GLN A 12 16.08 23.53 16.56
CA GLN A 12 17.44 23.86 16.11
C GLN A 12 18.45 23.85 17.27
N GLU A 13 18.05 24.37 18.44
CA GLU A 13 18.86 24.33 19.66
C GLU A 13 19.13 22.90 20.13
N ALA A 14 18.17 22.00 19.91
CA ALA A 14 18.27 20.58 20.21
C ALA A 14 19.00 19.74 19.14
N GLY A 15 19.48 20.38 18.06
CA GLY A 15 20.20 19.71 16.97
C GLY A 15 19.30 19.04 15.92
N TYR A 16 18.01 19.36 15.91
CA TYR A 16 17.03 18.84 14.95
C TYR A 16 16.70 19.85 13.85
N ALA A 17 16.29 19.34 12.70
CA ALA A 17 15.84 20.17 11.60
C ALA A 17 14.54 20.90 11.99
N PRO A 18 14.31 22.13 11.47
CA PRO A 18 13.05 22.80 11.71
C PRO A 18 11.87 22.07 11.05
N VAL A 19 10.69 22.33 11.60
CA VAL A 19 9.40 21.85 11.10
C VAL A 19 8.55 23.05 10.70
N TRP A 20 7.65 22.86 9.74
CA TRP A 20 6.59 23.81 9.47
C TRP A 20 5.38 23.50 10.35
N THR A 21 4.74 24.55 10.86
CA THR A 21 3.43 24.46 11.52
C THR A 21 2.51 25.55 10.98
N SER A 22 1.21 25.31 11.00
CA SER A 22 0.19 26.32 10.66
C SER A 22 0.31 27.61 11.49
N ARG A 23 0.71 27.49 12.77
CA ARG A 23 0.73 28.60 13.72
C ARG A 23 2.00 29.43 13.65
N LEU A 24 3.15 28.77 13.46
CA LEU A 24 4.47 29.41 13.52
C LEU A 24 5.11 29.56 12.14
N GLY A 25 4.54 28.92 11.11
CA GLY A 25 5.19 28.78 9.81
C GLY A 25 6.43 27.88 9.87
N TYR A 26 7.30 28.03 8.87
CA TYR A 26 8.65 27.50 8.90
C TYR A 26 9.62 28.63 9.25
N PRO A 27 10.65 28.39 10.08
CA PRO A 27 11.67 29.41 10.32
C PRO A 27 12.57 29.57 9.09
N GLY A 28 12.39 30.67 8.36
CA GLY A 28 13.18 31.01 7.18
C GLY A 28 12.51 30.60 5.86
N GLU A 29 13.33 30.33 4.84
CA GLU A 29 12.84 29.85 3.54
C GLU A 29 12.36 28.41 3.67
N ILE A 30 11.13 28.14 3.20
CA ILE A 30 10.53 26.81 3.26
C ILE A 30 11.24 25.90 2.24
N PRO A 31 11.89 24.81 2.69
CA PRO A 31 12.49 23.83 1.80
C PRO A 31 11.44 23.20 0.86
N GLU A 32 11.81 22.90 -0.39
CA GLU A 32 10.89 22.32 -1.39
C GLU A 32 10.19 21.03 -0.92
N ASP A 33 10.91 20.19 -0.18
CA ASP A 33 10.42 18.93 0.37
C ASP A 33 9.39 19.12 1.49
N ILE A 34 9.40 20.27 2.19
CA ILE A 34 8.38 20.67 3.14
C ILE A 34 7.25 21.43 2.43
N ALA A 35 7.59 22.29 1.46
CA ALA A 35 6.65 23.03 0.64
C ALA A 35 5.65 22.09 -0.07
N GLY A 36 6.10 20.93 -0.53
CA GLY A 36 5.26 19.91 -1.17
C GLY A 36 4.14 19.35 -0.27
N PHE A 37 4.21 19.55 1.04
CA PHE A 37 3.21 19.16 2.03
C PHE A 37 2.45 20.35 2.62
N ILE A 38 2.62 21.56 2.09
CA ILE A 38 1.90 22.76 2.55
C ILE A 38 0.89 23.15 1.48
N CYS A 39 -0.38 23.31 1.88
CA CYS A 39 -1.39 23.87 1.01
C CYS A 39 -1.99 25.13 1.65
N PRO A 40 -1.92 26.29 0.96
CA PRO A 40 -2.53 27.53 1.43
C PRO A 40 -4.04 27.44 1.63
N ASP A 41 -4.72 26.62 0.82
CA ASP A 41 -6.20 26.58 0.73
C ASP A 41 -6.86 25.75 1.85
N VAL A 42 -6.07 25.05 2.67
CA VAL A 42 -6.60 24.34 3.84
C VAL A 42 -6.74 25.35 4.98
N GLU A 43 -7.73 26.22 4.86
CA GLU A 43 -8.17 27.05 5.97
C GLU A 43 -8.61 26.13 7.12
N LYS A 44 -7.85 26.17 8.23
CA LYS A 44 -8.16 25.60 9.55
C LYS A 44 -7.72 24.15 9.80
N GLY A 45 -6.42 23.91 9.75
CA GLY A 45 -5.84 22.76 10.46
C GLY A 45 -4.47 23.07 11.05
N ASP A 46 -4.29 22.84 12.35
CA ASP A 46 -2.98 22.79 13.01
C ASP A 46 -2.21 21.49 12.69
N TYR A 47 -1.68 21.38 11.47
CA TYR A 47 -0.84 20.25 11.08
C TYR A 47 0.66 20.56 11.20
N LEU A 48 1.44 19.52 11.51
CA LEU A 48 2.89 19.56 11.68
C LEU A 48 3.55 18.87 10.47
N VAL A 49 4.53 19.53 9.85
CA VAL A 49 5.28 18.97 8.70
C VAL A 49 6.78 19.07 8.97
N GLY A 50 7.49 17.96 8.86
CA GLY A 50 8.95 17.98 8.85
C GLY A 50 9.56 16.59 8.97
N PRO A 51 10.90 16.50 9.11
CA PRO A 51 11.61 15.23 9.19
C PRO A 51 11.17 14.38 10.38
N LEU A 52 11.11 13.06 10.20
CA LEU A 52 10.73 12.11 11.25
C LEU A 52 11.51 12.30 12.54
N SER A 53 12.82 12.54 12.45
CA SER A 53 13.68 12.76 13.62
C SER A 53 13.22 13.93 14.49
N SER A 54 12.78 14.99 13.83
CA SER A 54 12.30 16.23 14.46
C SER A 54 10.90 16.05 15.04
N ILE A 55 10.05 15.29 14.35
CA ILE A 55 8.72 14.89 14.85
C ILE A 55 8.85 13.99 16.09
N PHE A 56 9.70 12.96 16.05
CA PHE A 56 9.93 12.06 17.19
C PHE A 56 10.48 12.82 18.40
N TRP A 57 11.37 13.79 18.19
CA TRP A 57 11.79 14.67 19.27
C TRP A 57 10.64 15.49 19.85
N LEU A 58 9.81 16.14 19.03
CA LEU A 58 8.64 16.88 19.52
C LEU A 58 7.67 15.99 20.32
N LYS A 59 7.59 14.71 20.00
CA LYS A 59 6.68 13.74 20.62
C LYS A 59 7.29 12.91 21.76
N LYS A 60 8.51 13.24 22.21
CA LYS A 60 9.20 12.48 23.28
C LYS A 60 9.46 11.00 22.93
N ALA A 61 9.73 10.73 21.65
CA ALA A 61 9.93 9.40 21.09
C ALA A 61 11.31 9.23 20.41
N GLU A 62 12.36 9.91 20.87
CA GLU A 62 13.69 9.91 20.22
C GLU A 62 14.35 8.53 20.15
N PHE A 63 13.92 7.56 20.94
CA PHE A 63 14.40 6.19 20.81
C PHE A 63 14.06 5.59 19.43
N LEU A 64 13.11 6.16 18.68
CA LEU A 64 12.85 5.82 17.30
C LEU A 64 13.89 6.41 16.33
N ASN A 65 14.65 7.44 16.72
CA ASN A 65 15.75 7.96 15.91
C ASN A 65 16.87 6.92 15.75
N GLU A 66 16.98 5.94 16.66
CA GLU A 66 17.88 4.80 16.49
C GLU A 66 17.59 4.02 15.19
N LEU A 67 16.30 3.90 14.81
CA LEU A 67 15.88 3.22 13.59
C LEU A 67 16.24 4.00 12.33
N ILE A 68 16.35 5.33 12.44
CA ILE A 68 16.76 6.21 11.34
C ILE A 68 18.27 6.13 11.11
N VAL A 69 19.05 6.06 12.20
CA VAL A 69 20.52 6.08 12.13
C VAL A 69 21.10 4.70 11.81
N ASP A 70 20.44 3.62 12.22
CA ASP A 70 20.92 2.25 12.01
C ASP A 70 20.60 1.78 10.57
N PRO A 71 21.61 1.58 9.70
CA PRO A 71 21.41 1.18 8.31
C PRO A 71 20.85 -0.24 8.14
N SER A 72 20.75 -1.03 9.22
CA SER A 72 20.08 -2.33 9.19
C SER A 72 18.55 -2.22 9.21
N HIS A 73 18.00 -1.04 9.51
CA HIS A 73 16.58 -0.74 9.45
C HIS A 73 16.23 0.02 8.17
N LYS A 74 14.95 -0.04 7.77
CA LYS A 74 14.44 0.57 6.53
C LYS A 74 14.02 2.03 6.71
N LEU A 75 14.00 2.54 7.94
CA LEU A 75 13.44 3.86 8.24
C LEU A 75 14.46 4.94 7.85
N GLU A 76 14.07 5.85 6.98
CA GLU A 76 14.88 7.01 6.59
C GLU A 76 14.29 8.29 7.18
N ASP A 77 15.12 9.33 7.38
CA ASP A 77 14.68 10.63 7.94
C ASP A 77 13.91 11.46 6.90
N THR A 78 12.75 10.96 6.52
CA THR A 78 11.89 11.53 5.49
C THR A 78 10.92 12.55 6.08
N VAL A 79 10.49 13.51 5.26
CA VAL A 79 9.49 14.51 5.67
C VAL A 79 8.13 13.85 5.77
N TYR A 80 7.49 13.98 6.94
CA TYR A 80 6.14 13.50 7.20
C TYR A 80 5.22 14.64 7.63
N ARG A 81 3.93 14.45 7.37
CA ARG A 81 2.86 15.32 7.82
C ARG A 81 2.01 14.60 8.86
N ILE A 82 1.79 15.24 10.02
CA ILE A 82 0.79 14.83 11.00
C ILE A 82 -0.42 15.77 10.85
N PRO A 83 -1.61 15.26 10.47
CA PRO A 83 -2.83 16.05 10.39
C PRO A 83 -3.21 16.72 11.71
N ASP A 84 -3.99 17.81 11.65
CA ASP A 84 -4.53 18.46 12.83
C ASP A 84 -5.41 17.52 13.66
N GLY A 85 -5.24 17.53 14.98
CA GLY A 85 -5.89 16.61 15.91
C GLY A 85 -5.50 15.14 15.74
N GLY A 86 -4.65 14.81 14.75
CA GLY A 86 -4.19 13.45 14.49
C GLY A 86 -3.27 12.98 15.63
N PRO A 87 -3.55 11.84 16.27
CA PRO A 87 -2.64 11.29 17.26
C PRO A 87 -1.33 10.95 16.54
N TRP A 88 -0.19 11.39 17.09
CA TRP A 88 1.11 11.04 16.51
C TRP A 88 1.36 9.53 16.47
N PHE A 89 0.60 8.76 17.26
CA PHE A 89 0.58 7.31 17.21
C PHE A 89 0.17 6.77 15.83
N TRP A 90 -0.70 7.46 15.08
CA TRP A 90 -1.04 7.05 13.70
C TRP A 90 0.16 7.06 12.76
N LEU A 91 1.08 8.02 12.93
CA LEU A 91 2.33 8.02 12.17
C LEU A 91 3.12 6.75 12.45
N VAL A 92 3.20 6.36 13.72
CA VAL A 92 3.92 5.17 14.13
C VAL A 92 3.24 3.90 13.62
N GLU A 93 1.91 3.80 13.73
CA GLU A 93 1.15 2.67 13.17
C GLU A 93 1.38 2.53 11.67
N ALA A 94 1.31 3.64 10.93
CA ALA A 94 1.57 3.63 9.48
C ALA A 94 3.00 3.15 9.17
N LEU A 95 4.01 3.61 9.91
CA LEU A 95 5.40 3.16 9.77
C LEU A 95 5.59 1.70 10.18
N PHE A 96 4.83 1.22 11.17
CA PHE A 96 4.82 -0.18 11.59
C PHE A 96 4.21 -1.08 10.52
N ASP A 97 3.05 -0.72 9.97
CA ASP A 97 2.36 -1.45 8.92
C ASP A 97 3.22 -1.57 7.65
N GLN A 98 4.10 -0.58 7.40
CA GLN A 98 5.08 -0.58 6.31
C GLN A 98 6.35 -1.39 6.61
N ASP A 99 6.40 -2.15 7.71
CA ASP A 99 7.58 -2.87 8.19
C ASP A 99 8.82 -1.97 8.41
N MET A 100 8.63 -0.67 8.64
CA MET A 100 9.73 0.27 8.91
C MET A 100 10.07 0.33 10.40
N ILE A 101 9.09 0.10 11.27
CA ILE A 101 9.27 0.00 12.71
C ILE A 101 9.15 -1.47 13.13
N PRO A 102 10.19 -2.09 13.73
CA PRO A 102 10.09 -3.45 14.25
C PRO A 102 9.15 -3.52 15.46
N TRP A 103 8.45 -4.65 15.64
CA TRP A 103 7.51 -4.89 16.75
C TRP A 103 8.06 -4.55 18.15
N ARG A 104 9.36 -4.80 18.40
CA ARG A 104 10.02 -4.47 19.69
C ARG A 104 9.95 -2.97 20.04
N TYR A 105 9.91 -2.10 19.03
CA TYR A 105 9.78 -0.65 19.21
C TYR A 105 8.30 -0.25 19.40
N MET A 106 7.35 -0.92 18.75
CA MET A 106 5.90 -0.69 18.99
C MET A 106 5.48 -1.00 20.42
N ASN A 107 6.03 -2.06 21.02
CA ASN A 107 5.79 -2.36 22.43
C ASN A 107 6.28 -1.21 23.33
N ARG A 108 7.49 -0.66 23.09
CA ARG A 108 8.01 0.46 23.88
C ARG A 108 7.12 1.70 23.80
N ILE A 109 6.54 1.98 22.63
CA ILE A 109 5.59 3.08 22.44
C ILE A 109 4.33 2.81 23.27
N SER A 110 3.73 1.63 23.11
CA SER A 110 2.49 1.23 23.79
C SER A 110 2.60 1.28 25.32
N PHE A 111 3.75 0.90 25.89
CA PHE A 111 4.02 0.98 27.33
C PHE A 111 4.39 2.39 27.82
N SER A 112 4.92 3.27 26.95
CA SER A 112 5.24 4.66 27.35
C SER A 112 3.98 5.52 27.51
N PHE A 113 2.86 5.12 26.91
CA PHE A 113 1.56 5.79 27.02
C PHE A 113 0.78 5.45 28.29
N GLU A 114 1.24 4.54 29.16
CA GLU A 114 0.59 4.24 30.45
C GLU A 114 0.56 5.43 31.43
N SER A 115 1.19 6.56 31.08
CA SER A 115 1.23 7.79 31.89
C SER A 115 0.35 8.96 31.39
N LEU A 116 -0.38 8.77 30.28
CA LEU A 116 -1.41 9.72 29.84
C LEU A 116 -2.78 9.15 30.21
N ASP A 117 -3.58 9.91 30.97
CA ASP A 117 -4.89 9.56 31.57
C ASP A 117 -5.99 9.07 30.61
N GLU A 118 -5.67 8.80 29.35
CA GLU A 118 -6.57 8.18 28.39
C GLU A 118 -6.15 6.72 28.21
N ALA A 119 -6.80 5.84 28.98
CA ALA A 119 -6.76 4.40 28.78
C ALA A 119 -7.20 4.07 27.35
N LEU A 120 -6.25 4.05 26.41
CA LEU A 120 -6.46 3.40 25.12
C LEU A 120 -6.84 1.95 25.44
N PRO A 121 -8.01 1.48 25.03
CA PRO A 121 -8.36 0.08 25.18
C PRO A 121 -7.19 -0.72 24.60
N GLN A 122 -6.67 -1.68 25.36
CA GLN A 122 -5.75 -2.68 24.83
C GLN A 122 -6.48 -3.39 23.70
N PHE A 123 -6.39 -2.86 22.49
CA PHE A 123 -7.00 -3.45 21.32
C PHE A 123 -6.25 -4.76 21.11
N PRO A 124 -6.95 -5.91 21.11
CA PRO A 124 -6.36 -7.13 20.61
C PRO A 124 -6.18 -6.91 19.10
N ILE A 125 -5.05 -6.33 18.69
CA ILE A 125 -4.72 -6.15 17.28
C ILE A 125 -4.75 -7.55 16.67
N GLY A 126 -5.76 -7.75 15.82
CA GLY A 126 -6.26 -9.04 15.37
C GLY A 126 -5.31 -9.79 14.45
N HIS A 127 -4.15 -10.21 14.95
CA HIS A 127 -3.20 -11.02 14.17
C HIS A 127 -3.69 -12.45 13.86
N ASN A 128 -4.90 -12.85 14.29
CA ASN A 128 -5.39 -14.22 14.21
C ASN A 128 -6.80 -14.41 13.61
N LEU A 129 -7.44 -13.37 13.05
CA LEU A 129 -8.77 -13.53 12.43
C LEU A 129 -8.74 -14.06 10.99
N THR A 130 -7.56 -14.30 10.42
CA THR A 130 -7.43 -14.88 9.08
C THR A 130 -7.12 -16.37 9.18
N ALA A 131 -7.94 -17.19 8.51
CA ALA A 131 -7.68 -18.62 8.38
C ALA A 131 -6.27 -18.85 7.81
N LYS A 132 -5.61 -19.94 8.25
CA LYS A 132 -4.30 -20.32 7.71
C LYS A 132 -4.43 -20.53 6.21
N GLY A 133 -3.78 -19.68 5.42
CA GLY A 133 -3.79 -19.68 3.95
C GLY A 133 -3.07 -20.85 3.29
N ASN A 134 -3.21 -22.07 3.83
CA ASN A 134 -2.45 -23.21 3.33
C ASN A 134 -2.82 -23.52 1.88
N ILE A 135 -1.83 -23.93 1.08
CA ILE A 135 -2.08 -24.48 -0.24
C ILE A 135 -2.92 -25.77 -0.09
N PRO A 136 -4.08 -25.89 -0.77
CA PRO A 136 -4.87 -27.12 -0.73
C PRO A 136 -4.03 -28.34 -1.13
N GLN A 137 -4.14 -29.43 -0.37
CA GLN A 137 -3.25 -30.60 -0.50
C GLN A 137 -3.35 -31.29 -1.87
N GLN A 138 -4.50 -31.19 -2.51
CA GLN A 138 -4.74 -31.74 -3.84
C GLN A 138 -3.96 -31.02 -4.95
N ILE A 139 -3.43 -29.81 -4.71
CA ILE A 139 -2.74 -29.04 -5.75
C ILE A 139 -1.34 -29.58 -6.00
N THR A 140 -1.12 -29.97 -7.26
CA THR A 140 0.14 -30.52 -7.76
C THR A 140 0.91 -29.49 -8.60
N THR A 141 2.07 -29.89 -9.12
CA THR A 141 2.92 -29.02 -9.95
C THR A 141 2.38 -28.78 -11.37
N SER A 142 1.44 -29.61 -11.81
CA SER A 142 0.81 -29.48 -13.11
C SER A 142 -0.50 -28.71 -13.00
N ALA A 143 -0.77 -27.84 -13.96
CA ALA A 143 -2.04 -27.14 -14.06
C ALA A 143 -3.17 -28.16 -14.27
N GLN A 144 -4.16 -28.13 -13.37
CA GLN A 144 -5.36 -28.95 -13.44
C GLN A 144 -6.59 -28.10 -13.12
N ILE A 145 -7.75 -28.53 -13.58
CA ILE A 145 -9.03 -27.88 -13.29
C ILE A 145 -9.58 -28.48 -12.00
N TYR A 146 -10.00 -27.62 -11.08
CA TYR A 146 -10.63 -28.01 -9.82
C TYR A 146 -11.96 -27.29 -9.65
N GLU A 147 -12.89 -27.93 -8.95
CA GLU A 147 -14.08 -27.25 -8.45
C GLU A 147 -13.65 -26.17 -7.46
N THR A 148 -14.15 -24.96 -7.63
CA THR A 148 -13.74 -23.81 -6.80
C THR A 148 -14.08 -24.01 -5.33
N GLU A 149 -15.20 -24.68 -5.03
CA GLU A 149 -15.59 -25.06 -3.66
C GLU A 149 -14.56 -25.98 -2.99
N SER A 150 -13.93 -26.88 -3.75
CA SER A 150 -12.88 -27.77 -3.23
C SER A 150 -11.61 -27.04 -2.83
N LEU A 151 -11.34 -25.88 -3.47
CA LEU A 151 -10.17 -25.05 -3.18
C LEU A 151 -10.47 -23.99 -2.10
N PHE A 152 -11.70 -23.45 -2.09
CA PHE A 152 -12.11 -22.34 -1.25
C PHE A 152 -13.52 -22.55 -0.68
N PRO A 153 -13.73 -23.44 0.30
CA PRO A 153 -15.08 -23.87 0.73
C PRO A 153 -15.99 -22.77 1.30
N PHE A 154 -15.42 -21.62 1.67
CA PHE A 154 -16.15 -20.47 2.21
C PHE A 154 -16.26 -19.30 1.22
N PHE A 155 -16.06 -19.54 -0.08
CA PHE A 155 -16.22 -18.51 -1.10
C PHE A 155 -17.69 -18.06 -1.22
N ARG A 156 -17.93 -16.76 -1.39
CA ARG A 156 -19.27 -16.21 -1.69
C ARG A 156 -19.30 -15.37 -2.96
N ALA A 157 -18.13 -15.09 -3.52
CA ALA A 157 -18.04 -14.24 -4.69
C ALA A 157 -18.48 -14.97 -5.96
N PRO A 158 -18.85 -14.25 -7.04
CA PRO A 158 -19.29 -14.84 -8.30
C PRO A 158 -18.10 -15.36 -9.13
N VAL A 159 -17.24 -16.16 -8.51
CA VAL A 159 -16.11 -16.83 -9.15
C VAL A 159 -16.60 -18.02 -9.98
N PRO A 160 -15.89 -18.41 -11.06
CA PRO A 160 -16.27 -19.57 -11.85
C PRO A 160 -16.40 -20.83 -10.99
N PRO A 161 -17.31 -21.76 -11.31
CA PRO A 161 -17.46 -23.00 -10.55
C PRO A 161 -16.24 -23.91 -10.66
N ASN A 162 -15.43 -23.71 -11.71
CA ASN A 162 -14.19 -24.44 -11.94
C ASN A 162 -13.08 -23.46 -12.30
N ILE A 163 -11.92 -23.61 -11.65
CA ILE A 163 -10.72 -22.82 -11.94
C ILE A 163 -9.52 -23.72 -12.14
N SER A 164 -8.58 -23.27 -12.96
CA SER A 164 -7.28 -23.95 -13.06
C SER A 164 -6.45 -23.64 -11.82
N ALA A 165 -5.72 -24.62 -11.29
CA ALA A 165 -4.75 -24.37 -10.24
C ALA A 165 -3.48 -25.21 -10.41
N ALA A 166 -2.37 -24.66 -9.96
CA ALA A 166 -1.07 -25.32 -9.93
C ALA A 166 -0.25 -24.84 -8.73
N LYS A 167 0.78 -25.59 -8.40
CA LYS A 167 1.79 -25.25 -7.39
C LYS A 167 3.15 -25.15 -8.04
N LEU A 168 3.83 -24.03 -7.86
CA LEU A 168 5.17 -23.80 -8.42
C LEU A 168 6.13 -23.42 -7.31
N LYS A 169 7.38 -23.90 -7.40
CA LYS A 169 8.41 -23.47 -6.45
C LYS A 169 8.79 -22.03 -6.74
N TRP A 170 8.78 -21.17 -5.72
CA TRP A 170 9.23 -19.80 -5.88
C TRP A 170 10.70 -19.75 -6.27
N ASN A 171 11.06 -18.82 -7.15
CA ASN A 171 12.40 -18.72 -7.69
C ASN A 171 12.88 -17.27 -7.71
N ARG A 172 13.95 -16.99 -6.96
CA ARG A 172 14.57 -15.65 -6.86
C ARG A 172 15.05 -15.11 -8.20
N LYS A 173 15.39 -15.98 -9.17
CA LYS A 173 15.82 -15.57 -10.51
C LYS A 173 14.58 -15.24 -11.36
N LYS A 174 14.14 -13.98 -11.31
CA LYS A 174 12.90 -13.47 -11.95
C LYS A 174 12.69 -13.96 -13.38
N GLY A 175 13.66 -13.76 -14.28
CA GLY A 175 13.51 -14.19 -15.68
C GLY A 175 13.35 -15.70 -15.87
N LYS A 176 13.89 -16.53 -14.97
CA LYS A 176 13.63 -17.97 -14.96
C LYS A 176 12.24 -18.26 -14.41
N PHE A 177 11.85 -17.58 -13.34
CA PHE A 177 10.56 -17.77 -12.69
C PHE A 177 9.38 -17.39 -13.60
N VAL A 178 9.49 -16.28 -14.35
CA VAL A 178 8.51 -15.89 -15.36
C VAL A 178 8.31 -17.00 -16.38
N LYS A 179 9.40 -17.56 -16.94
CA LYS A 179 9.32 -18.69 -17.90
C LYS A 179 8.68 -19.94 -17.30
N GLU A 180 8.96 -20.24 -16.04
CA GLU A 180 8.33 -21.36 -15.32
C GLU A 180 6.81 -21.13 -15.16
N ILE A 181 6.39 -19.89 -14.86
CA ILE A 181 4.98 -19.51 -14.80
C ILE A 181 4.33 -19.58 -16.18
N GLU A 182 4.96 -19.03 -17.23
CA GLU A 182 4.45 -19.11 -18.61
C GLU A 182 4.27 -20.55 -19.07
N SER A 183 5.19 -21.44 -18.70
CA SER A 183 5.06 -22.87 -18.98
C SER A 183 3.85 -23.50 -18.28
N VAL A 184 3.50 -23.03 -17.07
CA VAL A 184 2.31 -23.47 -16.34
C VAL A 184 1.03 -22.89 -16.95
N LEU A 185 1.07 -21.64 -17.42
CA LEU A 185 -0.06 -21.00 -18.11
C LEU A 185 -0.35 -21.68 -19.46
N GLY A 186 0.68 -22.07 -20.20
CA GLY A 186 0.55 -22.70 -21.51
C GLY A 186 -0.32 -21.87 -22.45
N ASP A 187 -1.34 -22.49 -23.04
CA ASP A 187 -2.30 -21.82 -23.92
C ASP A 187 -3.15 -20.75 -23.22
N MET A 188 -3.26 -20.78 -21.89
CA MET A 188 -3.98 -19.73 -21.16
C MET A 188 -3.29 -18.37 -21.27
N ASN A 189 -2.01 -18.32 -21.68
CA ASN A 189 -1.32 -17.07 -21.94
C ASN A 189 -1.77 -16.39 -23.26
N LYS A 190 -2.62 -17.04 -24.06
CA LYS A 190 -3.19 -16.45 -25.28
C LYS A 190 -4.30 -15.47 -24.92
N GLY A 191 -4.16 -14.21 -25.35
CA GLY A 191 -5.14 -13.13 -25.13
C GLY A 191 -4.67 -12.11 -24.10
N ARG A 192 -5.53 -11.11 -23.81
CA ARG A 192 -5.23 -10.12 -22.77
C ARG A 192 -5.52 -10.70 -21.39
N ARG A 193 -4.51 -10.68 -20.54
CA ARG A 193 -4.55 -11.21 -19.18
C ARG A 193 -4.20 -10.13 -18.19
N LEU A 194 -4.80 -10.24 -17.02
CA LEU A 194 -4.46 -9.43 -15.87
C LEU A 194 -3.94 -10.34 -14.76
N TYR A 195 -2.88 -9.90 -14.11
CA TYR A 195 -2.13 -10.67 -13.13
C TYR A 195 -2.14 -9.95 -11.78
N ARG A 196 -2.39 -10.67 -10.70
CA ARG A 196 -2.30 -10.15 -9.33
C ARG A 196 -1.57 -11.12 -8.43
N ALA A 197 -0.49 -10.68 -7.80
CA ALA A 197 0.10 -11.42 -6.70
C ALA A 197 -0.70 -11.16 -5.42
N VAL A 198 -0.87 -12.18 -4.59
CA VAL A 198 -1.51 -12.08 -3.28
C VAL A 198 -0.79 -13.00 -2.30
N THR A 199 -0.76 -12.64 -1.02
CA THR A 199 -0.28 -13.58 -0.01
C THR A 199 -1.27 -14.75 0.14
N GLN A 200 -0.78 -15.89 0.62
CA GLN A 200 -1.62 -17.04 0.96
C GLN A 200 -2.74 -16.71 1.97
N LYS A 201 -2.52 -15.76 2.89
CA LYS A 201 -3.58 -15.30 3.79
C LYS A 201 -4.58 -14.42 3.05
N ALA A 202 -4.10 -13.49 2.22
CA ALA A 202 -4.93 -12.55 1.49
C ALA A 202 -5.85 -13.26 0.48
N ILE A 203 -5.40 -14.34 -0.17
CA ILE A 203 -6.25 -15.07 -1.12
C ILE A 203 -7.47 -15.69 -0.43
N VAL A 204 -7.37 -16.16 0.82
CA VAL A 204 -8.54 -16.72 1.52
C VAL A 204 -9.57 -15.62 1.80
N SER A 205 -9.11 -14.46 2.30
CA SER A 205 -9.97 -13.29 2.52
C SER A 205 -10.57 -12.77 1.21
N LEU A 206 -9.77 -12.71 0.15
CA LEU A 206 -10.20 -12.32 -1.17
C LEU A 206 -11.23 -13.32 -1.71
N MET A 207 -11.06 -14.63 -1.60
CA MET A 207 -12.05 -15.56 -2.14
C MET A 207 -13.36 -15.57 -1.35
N ALA A 208 -13.33 -15.21 -0.06
CA ALA A 208 -14.54 -15.14 0.77
C ALA A 208 -15.57 -14.12 0.26
N LEU A 209 -15.14 -12.93 -0.17
CA LEU A 209 -16.06 -11.85 -0.63
C LEU A 209 -15.63 -11.13 -1.90
N PHE A 210 -14.41 -11.40 -2.39
CA PHE A 210 -13.74 -10.74 -3.51
C PHE A 210 -13.65 -9.23 -3.38
N CYS A 211 -13.53 -8.75 -2.14
CA CYS A 211 -13.38 -7.34 -1.86
C CYS A 211 -11.94 -6.85 -2.09
N PRO A 212 -11.75 -5.57 -2.41
CA PRO A 212 -10.44 -4.92 -2.37
C PRO A 212 -9.72 -5.21 -1.04
N VAL A 213 -8.49 -5.71 -1.14
CA VAL A 213 -7.60 -5.86 0.01
C VAL A 213 -6.68 -4.65 0.03
N ILE A 214 -6.83 -3.82 1.07
CA ILE A 214 -5.91 -2.71 1.34
C ILE A 214 -4.58 -3.32 1.77
N SER A 215 -3.50 -2.89 1.12
CA SER A 215 -2.13 -3.30 1.45
C SER A 215 -1.44 -2.21 2.24
N SER A 216 -0.41 -2.53 3.02
CA SER A 216 0.49 -1.52 3.55
C SER A 216 1.53 -1.02 2.53
N SER A 217 1.60 -1.67 1.36
CA SER A 217 2.44 -1.23 0.24
C SER A 217 1.78 -0.08 -0.52
N TYR A 218 2.53 1.02 -0.72
CA TYR A 218 2.05 2.21 -1.45
C TYR A 218 1.51 1.86 -2.85
N ASN A 219 2.24 1.03 -3.61
CA ASN A 219 1.93 0.71 -5.01
C ASN A 219 0.58 0.00 -5.20
N GLU A 220 0.03 -0.59 -4.14
CA GLU A 220 -1.23 -1.34 -4.19
C GLU A 220 -2.43 -0.50 -3.72
N ASN A 221 -2.25 0.81 -3.55
CA ASN A 221 -3.31 1.74 -3.13
C ASN A 221 -3.27 3.10 -3.84
N GLU A 222 -2.38 3.32 -4.82
CA GLU A 222 -2.10 4.67 -5.38
C GLU A 222 -3.28 5.31 -6.13
N PHE A 223 -4.28 4.50 -6.48
CA PHE A 223 -5.53 4.91 -7.15
C PHE A 223 -6.75 4.67 -6.23
N GLY A 224 -6.52 4.48 -4.93
CA GLY A 224 -7.54 4.21 -3.92
C GLY A 224 -7.94 2.74 -3.80
N PRO A 225 -8.97 2.43 -2.99
CA PRO A 225 -9.40 1.05 -2.78
C PRO A 225 -9.86 0.39 -4.09
N GLY A 226 -9.25 -0.74 -4.44
CA GLY A 226 -9.62 -1.48 -5.65
C GLY A 226 -8.97 -2.84 -5.83
N ILE A 227 -9.31 -3.51 -6.92
CA ILE A 227 -8.66 -4.74 -7.36
C ILE A 227 -7.49 -4.39 -8.28
N TYR A 228 -6.30 -4.28 -7.70
CA TYR A 228 -5.06 -4.00 -8.42
C TYR A 228 -4.59 -5.23 -9.20
N THR A 229 -4.31 -5.02 -10.48
CA THR A 229 -3.74 -6.01 -11.38
C THR A 229 -2.74 -5.35 -12.33
N SER A 230 -1.93 -6.16 -13.00
CA SER A 230 -1.01 -5.73 -14.05
C SER A 230 -1.26 -6.53 -15.33
N PRO A 231 -1.22 -5.91 -16.52
CA PRO A 231 -1.20 -6.64 -17.78
C PRO A 231 0.16 -7.31 -18.06
N SER A 232 1.21 -6.90 -17.35
CA SER A 232 2.56 -7.48 -17.41
C SER A 232 2.73 -8.56 -16.34
N LEU A 233 2.99 -9.79 -16.79
CA LEU A 233 3.36 -10.90 -15.90
C LEU A 233 4.68 -10.61 -15.18
N GLU A 234 5.65 -10.00 -15.86
CA GLU A 234 6.95 -9.64 -15.29
C GLU A 234 6.80 -8.68 -14.11
N THR A 235 5.92 -7.69 -14.26
CA THR A 235 5.57 -6.74 -13.22
C THR A 235 4.86 -7.42 -12.06
N ALA A 236 3.86 -8.26 -12.32
CA ALA A 236 3.14 -8.98 -11.27
C ALA A 236 4.04 -9.92 -10.46
N VAL A 237 5.03 -10.55 -11.11
CA VAL A 237 6.02 -11.41 -10.45
C VAL A 237 6.89 -10.66 -9.45
N ASN A 238 7.05 -9.32 -9.58
CA ASN A 238 7.77 -8.53 -8.58
C ASN A 238 7.09 -8.52 -7.21
N TYR A 239 5.79 -8.78 -7.16
CA TYR A 239 4.99 -8.85 -5.95
C TYR A 239 4.86 -10.29 -5.40
N CYS A 240 5.44 -11.29 -6.09
CA CYS A 240 5.42 -12.68 -5.66
C CYS A 240 6.56 -13.00 -4.68
N ILE A 241 6.20 -13.57 -3.53
CA ILE A 241 7.14 -14.01 -2.49
C ILE A 241 6.88 -15.48 -2.13
N PRO A 242 7.79 -16.18 -1.44
CA PRO A 242 7.49 -17.48 -0.86
C PRO A 242 6.23 -17.40 0.02
N GLY A 243 5.30 -18.34 -0.15
CA GLY A 243 4.01 -18.28 0.56
C GLY A 243 2.99 -17.29 -0.06
N SER A 244 3.17 -16.88 -1.31
CA SER A 244 2.18 -16.11 -2.07
C SER A 244 1.50 -16.97 -3.14
N ALA A 245 0.56 -16.38 -3.87
CA ALA A 245 -0.07 -16.94 -5.04
C ALA A 245 -0.19 -15.87 -6.14
N LEU A 246 -0.24 -16.31 -7.39
CA LEU A 246 -0.57 -15.47 -8.55
C LEU A 246 -1.98 -15.82 -9.02
N LEU A 247 -2.83 -14.80 -9.08
CA LEU A 247 -4.14 -14.85 -9.69
C LEU A 247 -4.03 -14.39 -11.14
N VAL A 248 -4.70 -15.12 -12.03
CA VAL A 248 -4.70 -14.85 -13.47
C VAL A 248 -6.15 -14.66 -13.90
N PHE A 249 -6.43 -13.51 -14.48
CA PHE A 249 -7.75 -13.11 -14.93
C PHE A 249 -7.79 -13.01 -16.45
N ASP A 250 -8.92 -13.40 -17.02
CA ASP A 250 -9.32 -12.89 -18.32
C ASP A 250 -9.62 -11.40 -18.17
N GLU A 251 -9.11 -10.55 -19.06
CA GLU A 251 -9.36 -9.12 -18.94
C GLU A 251 -10.83 -8.78 -19.28
N PRO A 252 -11.62 -8.17 -18.37
CA PRO A 252 -12.99 -7.77 -18.68
C PRO A 252 -13.03 -6.65 -19.73
N GLN A 253 -13.72 -6.90 -20.85
CA GLN A 253 -13.76 -5.99 -22.01
C GLN A 253 -14.97 -5.04 -22.02
N TYR A 254 -16.01 -5.32 -21.23
CA TYR A 254 -17.28 -4.57 -21.26
C TYR A 254 -17.37 -3.44 -20.21
N LEU A 255 -16.32 -3.26 -19.41
CA LEU A 255 -16.27 -2.27 -18.35
C LEU A 255 -15.78 -0.92 -18.86
N SER A 256 -16.31 0.16 -18.28
CA SER A 256 -15.85 1.51 -18.58
C SER A 256 -14.43 1.73 -18.03
N ARG A 257 -13.56 2.35 -18.85
CA ARG A 257 -12.13 2.55 -18.54
C ARG A 257 -11.75 4.01 -18.56
N TYR A 258 -10.83 4.37 -17.67
CA TYR A 258 -10.22 5.68 -17.65
C TYR A 258 -8.72 5.58 -17.37
N THR A 259 -7.92 6.12 -18.28
CA THR A 259 -6.46 6.12 -18.15
C THR A 259 -6.00 7.44 -17.55
N LEU A 260 -5.46 7.37 -16.34
CA LEU A 260 -4.83 8.48 -15.64
C LEU A 260 -3.44 8.73 -16.24
N THR A 261 -3.20 9.97 -16.67
CA THR A 261 -1.89 10.40 -17.17
C THR A 261 -1.57 11.81 -16.69
N GLY A 262 -0.28 12.15 -16.59
CA GLY A 262 0.16 13.52 -16.32
C GLY A 262 -0.39 14.07 -14.99
N GLU A 263 -1.08 15.21 -15.03
CA GLU A 263 -1.59 15.87 -13.82
C GLU A 263 -2.67 15.05 -13.10
N GLU A 264 -3.53 14.33 -13.84
CA GLU A 264 -4.59 13.51 -13.24
C GLU A 264 -3.99 12.32 -12.48
N TRP A 265 -2.95 11.72 -13.05
CA TRP A 265 -2.17 10.68 -12.39
C TRP A 265 -1.47 11.23 -11.15
N ASP A 266 -0.74 12.35 -11.26
CA ASP A 266 -0.01 12.96 -10.13
C ASP A 266 -0.94 13.29 -8.97
N THR A 267 -2.06 13.96 -9.27
CA THR A 267 -3.07 14.35 -8.29
C THR A 267 -3.65 13.11 -7.57
N THR A 268 -3.98 12.06 -8.34
CA THR A 268 -4.55 10.83 -7.79
C THR A 268 -3.56 10.11 -6.88
N VAL A 269 -2.34 9.86 -7.38
CA VAL A 269 -1.29 9.15 -6.64
C VAL A 269 -0.93 9.91 -5.38
N ARG A 270 -0.75 11.23 -5.47
CA ARG A 270 -0.43 12.05 -4.30
C ARG A 270 -1.53 11.97 -3.25
N PHE A 271 -2.79 12.13 -3.65
CA PHE A 271 -3.93 12.05 -2.72
C PHE A 271 -3.96 10.71 -1.96
N TRP A 272 -3.85 9.58 -2.67
CA TRP A 272 -3.96 8.26 -2.06
C TRP A 272 -2.70 7.77 -1.35
N THR A 273 -1.53 8.32 -1.69
CA THR A 273 -0.27 8.05 -0.98
C THR A 273 -0.02 9.03 0.18
N GLY A 274 -0.97 9.92 0.48
CA GLY A 274 -0.90 10.84 1.61
C GLY A 274 -0.08 12.10 1.36
N LEU A 275 0.37 12.33 0.13
CA LEU A 275 1.02 13.59 -0.27
C LEU A 275 -0.04 14.68 -0.43
N GLN A 276 0.29 15.91 -0.03
CA GLN A 276 -0.66 17.01 -0.07
C GLN A 276 -0.96 17.42 -1.52
N VAL A 277 -2.25 17.63 -1.79
CA VAL A 277 -2.79 18.10 -3.06
C VAL A 277 -3.65 19.33 -2.74
N CYS A 278 -3.32 20.48 -3.31
CA CYS A 278 -4.17 21.68 -3.22
C CYS A 278 -5.38 21.57 -4.12
N ASP A 279 -6.49 22.17 -3.68
CA ASP A 279 -7.79 22.13 -4.36
C ASP A 279 -8.16 20.72 -4.86
N VAL A 280 -8.10 19.72 -3.97
CA VAL A 280 -8.40 18.32 -4.34
C VAL A 280 -9.76 18.23 -5.04
N ALA A 281 -10.76 18.95 -4.52
CA ALA A 281 -12.11 18.94 -5.05
C ALA A 281 -12.18 19.44 -6.50
N GLY A 282 -11.44 20.50 -6.84
CA GLY A 282 -11.33 21.02 -8.21
C GLY A 282 -10.43 20.19 -9.14
N ARG A 283 -9.55 19.36 -8.59
CA ARG A 283 -8.56 18.55 -9.34
C ARG A 283 -8.92 17.07 -9.47
N VAL A 284 -10.06 16.63 -8.91
CA VAL A 284 -10.55 15.26 -9.16
C VAL A 284 -10.75 15.06 -10.66
N PRO A 285 -10.19 13.99 -11.26
CA PRO A 285 -10.37 13.74 -12.69
C PRO A 285 -11.86 13.67 -13.06
N PRO A 286 -12.30 14.29 -14.17
CA PRO A 286 -13.71 14.52 -14.46
C PRO A 286 -14.54 13.22 -14.57
N ASN A 287 -13.92 12.12 -14.99
CA ASN A 287 -14.58 10.82 -15.14
C ASN A 287 -14.37 9.87 -13.94
N TRP A 288 -13.67 10.31 -12.89
CA TRP A 288 -13.31 9.47 -11.74
C TRP A 288 -14.50 8.71 -11.13
N ARG A 289 -15.66 9.37 -11.01
CA ARG A 289 -16.84 8.80 -10.33
C ARG A 289 -17.61 7.78 -11.17
N GLY A 290 -17.47 7.81 -12.48
CA GLY A 290 -18.33 7.06 -13.42
C GLY A 290 -17.68 5.83 -14.03
N VAL A 291 -16.46 5.50 -13.62
CA VAL A 291 -15.63 4.48 -14.29
C VAL A 291 -15.51 3.22 -13.43
N ASP A 292 -15.46 2.08 -14.12
CA ASP A 292 -15.30 0.77 -13.48
C ASP A 292 -13.83 0.41 -13.28
N ILE A 293 -13.00 0.80 -14.25
CA ILE A 293 -11.57 0.51 -14.29
C ILE A 293 -10.78 1.82 -14.40
N LEU A 294 -9.80 1.96 -13.53
CA LEU A 294 -8.71 2.93 -13.68
C LEU A 294 -7.48 2.23 -14.24
N GLU A 295 -6.81 2.89 -15.18
CA GLU A 295 -5.52 2.45 -15.71
C GLU A 295 -4.51 3.57 -15.56
N GLY A 296 -3.24 3.23 -15.36
CA GLY A 296 -2.19 4.24 -15.30
C GLY A 296 -0.84 3.61 -14.99
N ALA A 297 0.21 4.42 -14.99
CA ALA A 297 1.53 3.96 -14.62
C ALA A 297 1.57 3.52 -13.14
N ILE A 298 2.28 2.43 -12.85
CA ILE A 298 2.73 2.13 -11.48
C ILE A 298 3.78 3.16 -11.13
N SER A 299 3.64 3.82 -9.99
CA SER A 299 4.61 4.82 -9.63
C SER A 299 5.96 4.21 -9.24
N ARG A 300 7.00 5.01 -9.35
CA ARG A 300 8.34 4.71 -8.85
C ARG A 300 8.87 5.90 -8.06
N GLU A 301 9.81 5.62 -7.19
CA GLU A 301 10.57 6.69 -6.54
C GLU A 301 11.26 7.54 -7.59
N ALA A 302 11.12 8.86 -7.44
CA ALA A 302 11.86 9.77 -8.26
C ALA A 302 13.36 9.65 -7.97
N THR A 303 14.20 9.78 -9.00
CA THR A 303 15.66 9.78 -8.86
C THR A 303 16.17 10.95 -8.03
N LYS A 304 15.36 11.99 -7.85
CA LYS A 304 15.60 13.04 -6.88
C LYS A 304 14.76 12.73 -5.63
N PRO A 305 15.34 12.64 -4.43
CA PRO A 305 14.63 12.30 -3.19
C PRO A 305 13.55 13.32 -2.76
N ARG A 306 13.12 14.24 -3.64
CA ARG A 306 12.38 15.47 -3.31
C ARG A 306 11.17 15.76 -4.20
N THR A 307 10.96 15.00 -5.27
CA THR A 307 9.82 15.20 -6.19
C THR A 307 8.67 14.22 -5.96
N GLY A 308 8.74 13.41 -4.90
CA GLY A 308 7.75 12.37 -4.62
C GLY A 308 7.86 11.19 -5.58
N ARG A 309 6.72 10.71 -6.05
CA ARG A 309 6.58 9.57 -6.97
C ARG A 309 6.43 10.07 -8.40
N VAL A 310 7.01 9.36 -9.36
CA VAL A 310 6.88 9.65 -10.80
C VAL A 310 6.31 8.45 -11.54
N GLU A 311 5.74 8.68 -12.71
CA GLU A 311 5.25 7.60 -13.57
C GLU A 311 6.39 6.60 -13.87
N GLY A 312 6.12 5.33 -13.61
CA GLY A 312 6.95 4.21 -14.02
C GLY A 312 6.68 3.79 -15.46
N ASN A 313 7.39 2.75 -15.91
CA ASN A 313 7.20 2.19 -17.25
C ASN A 313 6.12 1.10 -17.29
N ASP A 314 5.76 0.56 -16.13
CA ASP A 314 4.80 -0.52 -16.00
C ASP A 314 3.41 0.04 -15.75
N LEU A 315 2.38 -0.65 -16.25
CA LEU A 315 0.99 -0.26 -16.08
C LEU A 315 0.32 -1.07 -14.97
N GLN A 316 -0.61 -0.42 -14.28
CA GLN A 316 -1.59 -1.05 -13.41
C GLN A 316 -3.00 -0.82 -13.93
N VAL A 317 -3.84 -1.82 -13.73
CA VAL A 317 -5.27 -1.83 -14.05
C VAL A 317 -6.01 -2.15 -12.75
N VAL A 318 -6.86 -1.22 -12.33
CA VAL A 318 -7.52 -1.24 -11.02
C VAL A 318 -9.03 -1.25 -11.19
N GLY A 319 -9.68 -2.31 -10.73
CA GLY A 319 -11.14 -2.34 -10.62
C GLY A 319 -11.61 -1.55 -9.39
N VAL A 320 -12.35 -0.46 -9.59
CA VAL A 320 -12.76 0.49 -8.53
C VAL A 320 -14.27 0.55 -8.27
N SER A 321 -15.07 -0.12 -9.10
CA SER A 321 -16.52 -0.21 -8.91
C SER A 321 -16.96 -1.61 -8.47
N LEU A 322 -18.18 -1.72 -7.93
CA LEU A 322 -18.78 -3.03 -7.62
C LEU A 322 -18.90 -3.92 -8.86
N ALA A 323 -19.24 -3.33 -10.01
CA ALA A 323 -19.33 -4.05 -11.28
C ALA A 323 -17.96 -4.61 -11.70
N SER A 324 -16.88 -3.82 -11.52
CA SER A 324 -15.53 -4.30 -11.77
C SER A 324 -15.15 -5.46 -10.86
N VAL A 325 -15.44 -5.36 -9.55
CA VAL A 325 -15.17 -6.41 -8.57
C VAL A 325 -15.84 -7.73 -8.97
N GLN A 326 -17.12 -7.68 -9.38
CA GLN A 326 -17.85 -8.85 -9.86
C GLN A 326 -17.23 -9.40 -11.15
N ALA A 327 -16.88 -8.53 -12.10
CA ALA A 327 -16.26 -8.93 -13.36
C ALA A 327 -14.90 -9.61 -13.16
N PHE A 328 -14.04 -9.08 -12.30
CA PHE A 328 -12.76 -9.69 -11.94
C PHE A 328 -12.96 -11.05 -11.26
N ALA A 329 -13.91 -11.15 -10.33
CA ALA A 329 -14.26 -12.43 -9.69
C ALA A 329 -14.66 -13.47 -10.74
N SER A 330 -15.59 -13.13 -11.63
CA SER A 330 -16.07 -14.03 -12.68
C SER A 330 -15.04 -14.33 -13.76
N ALA A 331 -14.03 -13.48 -13.92
CA ALA A 331 -12.95 -13.65 -14.89
C ALA A 331 -11.74 -14.42 -14.34
N LEU A 332 -11.76 -14.84 -13.06
CA LEU A 332 -10.67 -15.62 -12.47
C LEU A 332 -10.50 -16.94 -13.22
N ARG A 333 -9.35 -17.11 -13.87
CA ARG A 333 -9.06 -18.29 -14.70
C ARG A 333 -8.13 -19.28 -14.01
N MET A 334 -7.12 -18.77 -13.32
CA MET A 334 -6.11 -19.62 -12.69
C MET A 334 -5.56 -19.05 -11.38
N VAL A 335 -5.24 -19.95 -10.46
CA VAL A 335 -4.44 -19.66 -9.25
C VAL A 335 -3.15 -20.49 -9.28
N ILE A 336 -2.00 -19.83 -9.24
CA ILE A 336 -0.69 -20.48 -9.12
C ILE A 336 -0.15 -20.22 -7.72
N TRP A 337 -0.01 -21.27 -6.91
CA TRP A 337 0.48 -21.18 -5.54
C TRP A 337 2.00 -21.31 -5.50
N PHE A 338 2.68 -20.49 -4.70
CA PHE A 338 4.13 -20.52 -4.58
C PHE A 338 4.61 -21.10 -3.25
N THR A 339 5.52 -22.07 -3.34
CA THR A 339 6.19 -22.71 -2.19
C THR A 339 7.64 -22.29 -2.05
#